data_AF-A0A8D8F5V3-F1
#
_entry.id   AF-A0A8D8F5V3-F1
#
_cell.length_a   1.000
_cell.length_b   1.000
_cell.length_c   1.000
_cell.angle_alpha   90.00
_cell.angle_beta   90.00
_cell.angle_gamma   90.00
#
_symmetry.space_group_name_H-M   'P 1'
#
loop_
_entity.id
_entity.type
_entity.pdbx_description
1 polymer ?
#
loop_
_entity_poly.entity_id
_entity_poly.type
_entity_poly.pdbx_seq_one_letter_code
_entity_poly.pdbx_strand_id
1 'polypeptide(L)'
;MEIGTSLFDEEGSTIVKDLMAKAEKNGVKITLPVDFITADKFDEKATTGTATVAEGIPAGWMGLDCGPESSKLYAEAVARAKQIVWNGPVGVFEWDNFAHGTKNMMDKVVEATKNGCITIIGGGDTATCCAKWDTEDKVSHVSTGGGASLELLEGKVLPGVDALSNV
;
A
#
# COMPACT_ATOMS: atom_id res chain seq x y z
N MET A 1 -5.14 6.28 19.23
CA MET A 1 -6.13 6.77 18.25
C MET A 1 -7.26 5.76 18.25
N GLU A 2 -8.50 6.23 18.29
CA GLU A 2 -9.65 5.36 18.07
C GLU A 2 -9.72 4.95 16.60
N ILE A 3 -9.93 3.66 16.32
CA ILE A 3 -9.97 3.12 14.95
C ILE A 3 -11.36 2.61 14.55
N GLY A 4 -12.36 2.76 15.42
CA GLY A 4 -13.70 2.21 15.22
C GLY A 4 -13.65 0.69 14.99
N THR A 5 -14.23 0.24 13.89
CA THR A 5 -14.25 -1.16 13.44
C THR A 5 -13.28 -1.41 12.29
N SER A 6 -12.25 -0.56 12.13
CA SER A 6 -11.18 -0.81 11.15
C SER A 6 -10.44 -2.10 11.46
N LEU A 7 -9.80 -2.69 10.44
CA LEU A 7 -9.02 -3.92 10.61
C LEU A 7 -7.94 -3.72 11.68
N PHE A 8 -7.86 -4.68 12.60
CA PHE A 8 -6.89 -4.72 13.68
C PHE A 8 -6.41 -6.14 13.90
N ASP A 9 -5.09 -6.29 14.00
CA ASP A 9 -4.43 -7.54 14.32
C ASP A 9 -3.85 -7.46 15.73
N GLU A 10 -4.46 -8.20 16.66
CA GLU A 10 -4.07 -8.22 18.06
C GLU A 10 -2.66 -8.79 18.25
N GLU A 11 -2.32 -9.87 17.54
CA GLU A 11 -1.00 -10.51 17.62
C GLU A 11 0.07 -9.59 17.03
N GLY A 12 -0.17 -9.07 15.81
CA GLY A 12 0.73 -8.14 15.14
C GLY A 12 0.94 -6.82 15.90
N SER A 13 -0.05 -6.37 16.66
CA SER A 13 0.07 -5.14 17.46
C SER A 13 1.23 -5.19 18.47
N THR A 14 1.59 -6.39 18.93
CA THR A 14 2.63 -6.61 19.95
C THR A 14 4.04 -6.32 19.43
N ILE A 15 4.28 -6.47 18.12
CA ILE A 15 5.60 -6.30 17.49
C ILE A 15 5.79 -4.92 16.83
N VAL A 16 4.77 -4.06 16.80
CA VAL A 16 4.83 -2.76 16.11
C VAL A 16 5.99 -1.89 16.61
N LYS A 17 6.20 -1.82 17.93
CA LYS A 17 7.28 -1.01 18.51
C LYS A 17 8.67 -1.50 18.11
N ASP A 18 8.83 -2.82 18.02
CA ASP A 18 10.11 -3.42 17.62
C ASP A 18 10.41 -3.15 16.15
N LEU A 19 9.39 -3.20 15.28
CA LEU A 19 9.51 -2.84 13.86
C LEU A 19 9.89 -1.37 13.68
N MET A 20 9.25 -0.46 14.43
CA MET A 20 9.57 0.97 14.39
C MET A 20 11.00 1.25 14.89
N ALA A 21 11.42 0.60 15.97
CA ALA A 21 12.78 0.72 16.49
C ALA A 21 13.82 0.18 15.51
N LYS A 22 13.53 -0.94 14.82
CA LYS A 22 14.39 -1.48 13.77
C LYS A 22 14.50 -0.54 12.57
N ALA A 23 13.39 0.07 12.15
CA ALA A 23 13.39 1.07 11.08
C ALA A 23 14.26 2.28 11.44
N GLU A 24 14.11 2.82 12.65
CA GLU A 24 14.93 3.92 13.16
C GLU A 24 16.41 3.56 13.20
N LYS A 25 16.75 2.39 13.78
CA LYS A 25 18.13 1.88 13.83
C LYS A 25 18.79 1.79 12.45
N ASN A 26 18.00 1.47 11.42
CA ASN A 26 18.48 1.32 10.05
C ASN A 26 18.33 2.60 9.20
N GLY A 27 17.88 3.71 9.79
CA GLY A 27 17.68 4.97 9.07
C GLY A 27 16.54 4.93 8.04
N VAL A 28 15.58 4.00 8.21
CA VAL A 28 14.41 3.85 7.31
C VAL A 28 13.31 4.81 7.76
N LYS A 29 12.96 5.76 6.89
CA LYS A 29 11.82 6.66 7.12
C LYS A 29 10.50 5.93 6.86
N ILE A 30 9.69 5.76 7.90
CA ILE A 30 8.33 5.22 7.81
C ILE A 30 7.34 6.36 7.60
N THR A 31 6.46 6.23 6.61
CA THR A 31 5.36 7.17 6.34
C THR A 31 4.02 6.44 6.54
N LEU A 32 3.30 6.79 7.61
CA LEU A 32 1.95 6.30 7.90
C LEU A 32 0.89 7.31 7.43
N PRO A 33 -0.35 6.88 7.17
CA PRO A 33 -1.46 7.80 6.89
C PRO A 33 -1.75 8.70 8.10
N VAL A 34 -2.24 9.91 7.83
CA VAL A 34 -2.62 10.92 8.83
C VAL A 34 -4.11 11.27 8.77
N ASP A 35 -4.78 10.87 7.69
CA ASP A 35 -6.21 11.07 7.44
C ASP A 35 -6.77 9.89 6.60
N PHE A 36 -8.08 9.70 6.68
CA PHE A 36 -8.79 8.51 6.20
C PHE A 36 -10.14 8.88 5.60
N ILE A 37 -10.56 8.12 4.59
CA ILE A 37 -11.95 8.03 4.16
C ILE A 37 -12.60 6.91 4.95
N THR A 38 -13.66 7.23 5.68
CA THR A 38 -14.36 6.30 6.56
C THR A 38 -15.70 5.85 5.99
N ALA A 39 -16.17 4.70 6.45
CA ALA A 39 -17.44 4.10 6.06
C ALA A 39 -18.20 3.57 7.29
N ASP A 40 -19.53 3.63 7.27
CA ASP A 40 -20.40 3.08 8.32
C ASP A 40 -20.54 1.55 8.27
N LYS A 41 -20.13 0.93 7.16
CA LYS A 41 -20.09 -0.53 6.95
C LYS A 41 -19.13 -0.88 5.81
N PHE A 42 -18.75 -2.16 5.73
CA PHE A 42 -17.94 -2.68 4.63
C PHE A 42 -18.83 -3.00 3.41
N ASP A 43 -19.17 -1.97 2.65
CA ASP A 43 -20.06 -2.06 1.47
C ASP A 43 -19.71 -0.96 0.47
N GLU A 44 -19.78 -1.26 -0.83
CA GLU A 44 -19.53 -0.29 -1.91
C GLU A 44 -20.40 0.97 -1.79
N LYS A 45 -21.62 0.84 -1.26
CA LYS A 45 -22.62 1.90 -1.09
C LYS A 45 -22.74 2.38 0.36
N ALA A 46 -21.71 2.15 1.18
CA ALA A 46 -21.65 2.67 2.54
C ALA A 46 -21.76 4.21 2.56
N THR A 47 -22.27 4.74 3.67
CA THR A 47 -22.20 6.18 3.93
C THR A 47 -20.76 6.52 4.22
N THR A 48 -20.21 7.52 3.53
CA THR A 48 -18.82 7.91 3.67
C THR A 48 -18.64 9.10 4.59
N GLY A 49 -17.45 9.19 5.18
CA GLY A 49 -17.01 10.28 6.02
C GLY A 49 -15.49 10.45 5.93
N THR A 50 -14.94 11.32 6.77
CA THR A 50 -13.50 11.54 6.87
C THR A 50 -13.08 11.54 8.33
N ALA A 51 -11.85 11.11 8.62
CA ALA A 51 -11.25 11.21 9.94
C ALA A 51 -9.76 11.51 9.85
N THR A 52 -9.20 12.16 10.85
CA THR A 52 -7.76 12.31 11.04
C THR A 52 -7.25 11.43 12.18
N VAL A 53 -5.94 11.22 12.27
CA VAL A 53 -5.32 10.53 13.42
C VAL A 53 -5.63 11.23 14.75
N ALA A 54 -5.72 12.56 14.73
CA ALA A 54 -6.02 13.36 15.92
C ALA A 54 -7.48 13.22 16.36
N GLU A 55 -8.43 13.18 15.42
CA GLU A 55 -9.85 13.04 15.70
C GLU A 55 -10.25 11.60 16.05
N GLY A 56 -9.59 10.61 15.44
CA GLY A 56 -9.97 9.21 15.53
C GLY A 56 -11.13 8.85 14.59
N ILE A 57 -11.28 7.56 14.32
CA ILE A 57 -12.40 7.02 13.57
C ILE A 57 -13.55 6.74 14.55
N PRO A 58 -14.79 7.20 14.26
CA PRO A 58 -15.95 6.97 15.12
C PRO A 58 -16.24 5.49 15.39
N ALA A 59 -16.82 5.19 16.54
CA ALA A 59 -17.28 3.84 16.86
C ALA A 59 -18.30 3.33 15.82
N GLY A 60 -18.14 2.09 15.37
CA GLY A 60 -18.97 1.49 14.31
C GLY A 60 -18.59 1.88 12.89
N TRP A 61 -17.63 2.80 12.71
CA TRP A 61 -17.10 3.18 11.40
C TRP A 61 -15.72 2.56 11.17
N MET A 62 -15.30 2.42 9.91
CA MET A 62 -14.01 1.87 9.52
C MET A 62 -13.32 2.74 8.46
N GLY A 63 -12.00 2.83 8.49
CA GLY A 63 -11.21 3.50 7.45
C GLY A 63 -10.98 2.54 6.28
N LEU A 64 -11.42 2.92 5.07
CA LEU A 64 -11.34 2.09 3.87
C LEU A 64 -10.47 2.68 2.76
N ASP A 65 -10.04 3.94 2.88
CA ASP A 65 -9.03 4.56 2.02
C ASP A 65 -8.26 5.62 2.82
N CYS A 66 -7.10 6.03 2.32
CA CYS A 66 -6.35 7.15 2.87
C CYS A 66 -6.96 8.49 2.41
N GLY A 67 -6.82 9.53 3.22
CA GLY A 67 -7.28 10.86 2.88
C GLY A 67 -6.29 11.65 1.99
N PRO A 68 -6.65 12.90 1.64
CA PRO A 68 -5.85 13.74 0.75
C PRO A 68 -4.49 14.14 1.34
N GLU A 69 -4.35 14.33 2.65
CA GLU A 69 -3.05 14.68 3.25
C GLU A 69 -2.10 13.47 3.26
N SER A 70 -2.63 12.27 3.51
CA SER A 70 -1.88 11.02 3.38
C SER A 70 -1.39 10.80 1.96
N SER A 71 -2.24 11.05 0.96
CA SER A 71 -1.86 10.99 -0.45
C SER A 71 -0.70 11.93 -0.79
N LYS A 72 -0.66 13.14 -0.22
CA LYS A 72 0.48 14.06 -0.39
C LYS A 72 1.77 13.49 0.22
N LEU A 73 1.69 12.97 1.45
CA LEU A 73 2.84 12.36 2.12
C LEU A 73 3.41 11.17 1.34
N TYR A 74 2.53 10.35 0.74
CA TYR A 74 2.92 9.27 -0.13
C TYR A 74 3.56 9.76 -1.43
N ALA A 75 2.97 10.77 -2.08
CA ALA A 75 3.52 11.38 -3.28
C ALA A 75 4.94 11.94 -3.04
N GLU A 76 5.18 12.57 -1.89
CA GLU A 76 6.51 13.03 -1.51
C GLU A 76 7.50 11.87 -1.33
N ALA A 77 7.06 10.74 -0.77
CA ALA A 77 7.91 9.56 -0.64
C ALA A 77 8.27 8.97 -2.01
N VAL A 78 7.28 8.83 -2.90
CA VAL A 78 7.45 8.38 -4.28
C VAL A 78 8.41 9.29 -5.05
N ALA A 79 8.27 10.61 -4.94
CA ALA A 79 9.10 11.57 -5.66
C ALA A 79 10.60 11.51 -5.28
N ARG A 80 10.94 11.05 -4.07
CA ARG A 80 12.33 10.89 -3.63
C ARG A 80 12.96 9.56 -4.10
N ALA A 81 12.14 8.59 -4.49
CA ALA A 81 12.61 7.25 -4.81
C ALA A 81 13.32 7.18 -6.18
N LYS A 82 14.32 6.32 -6.27
CA LYS A 82 14.96 5.91 -7.55
C LYS A 82 14.60 4.47 -7.95
N GLN A 83 14.12 3.71 -6.98
CA GLN A 83 13.55 2.39 -7.16
C GLN A 83 12.39 2.24 -6.19
N ILE A 84 11.27 1.71 -6.67
CA ILE A 84 10.05 1.46 -5.91
C ILE A 84 9.66 -0.01 -6.07
N VAL A 85 9.35 -0.65 -4.96
CA VAL A 85 8.61 -1.90 -4.93
C VAL A 85 7.29 -1.62 -4.22
N TRP A 86 6.17 -1.89 -4.86
CA TRP A 86 4.85 -1.67 -4.30
C TRP A 86 4.06 -2.98 -4.23
N ASN A 87 3.64 -3.35 -3.02
CA ASN A 87 2.83 -4.51 -2.73
C ASN A 87 1.70 -4.12 -1.76
N GLY A 88 0.45 -4.28 -2.21
CA GLY A 88 -0.77 -3.95 -1.47
C GLY A 88 -1.34 -2.56 -1.82
N PRO A 89 -2.60 -2.43 -2.28
CA PRO A 89 -3.25 -1.13 -2.43
C PRO A 89 -3.40 -0.41 -1.07
N VAL A 90 -3.57 0.91 -1.09
CA VAL A 90 -3.67 1.74 0.14
C VAL A 90 -5.10 1.99 0.61
N GLY A 91 -6.06 1.34 -0.05
CA GLY A 91 -7.50 1.38 0.23
C GLY A 91 -8.24 0.28 -0.54
N VAL A 92 -9.54 0.16 -0.32
CA VAL A 92 -10.43 -0.81 -0.98
C VAL A 92 -10.73 -0.35 -2.42
N PHE A 93 -9.72 -0.47 -3.27
CA PHE A 93 -9.69 0.10 -4.62
C PHE A 93 -10.75 -0.47 -5.57
N GLU A 94 -11.35 -1.61 -5.22
CA GLU A 94 -12.44 -2.25 -5.93
C GLU A 94 -13.67 -1.33 -6.00
N TRP A 95 -13.87 -0.50 -4.97
CA TRP A 95 -15.02 0.40 -4.83
C TRP A 95 -14.62 1.85 -5.08
N ASP A 96 -15.31 2.53 -5.98
CA ASP A 96 -14.88 3.86 -6.45
C ASP A 96 -14.78 4.91 -5.33
N ASN A 97 -15.64 4.83 -4.31
CA ASN A 97 -15.61 5.71 -3.14
C ASN A 97 -14.34 5.56 -2.28
N PHE A 98 -13.61 4.46 -2.42
CA PHE A 98 -12.45 4.09 -1.60
C PHE A 98 -11.20 3.76 -2.45
N ALA A 99 -11.22 4.18 -3.72
CA ALA A 99 -10.15 3.91 -4.68
C ALA A 99 -9.22 5.12 -4.93
N HIS A 100 -9.53 6.27 -4.35
CA HIS A 100 -8.85 7.53 -4.66
C HIS A 100 -7.39 7.54 -4.21
N GLY A 101 -7.09 7.04 -3.00
CA GLY A 101 -5.72 6.95 -2.49
C GLY A 101 -4.86 6.03 -3.35
N THR A 102 -5.37 4.83 -3.66
CA THR A 102 -4.68 3.86 -4.52
C THR A 102 -4.48 4.39 -5.94
N LYS A 103 -5.48 5.08 -6.51
CA LYS A 103 -5.36 5.74 -7.82
C LYS A 103 -4.28 6.83 -7.81
N ASN A 104 -4.27 7.67 -6.77
CA ASN A 104 -3.28 8.74 -6.63
C ASN A 104 -1.86 8.17 -6.51
N MET A 105 -1.67 7.13 -5.70
CA MET A 105 -0.39 6.42 -5.58
C MET A 105 0.06 5.85 -6.93
N MET A 106 -0.84 5.20 -7.67
CA MET A 106 -0.55 4.68 -9.01
C MET A 106 -0.10 5.81 -9.97
N ASP A 107 -0.80 6.94 -10.00
CA ASP A 107 -0.44 8.07 -10.85
C ASP A 107 0.97 8.60 -10.53
N LYS A 108 1.32 8.65 -9.25
CA LYS A 108 2.65 9.08 -8.81
C LYS A 108 3.74 8.07 -9.13
N VAL A 109 3.46 6.77 -9.02
CA VAL A 109 4.39 5.71 -9.42
C VAL A 109 4.64 5.74 -10.94
N VAL A 110 3.59 5.92 -11.75
CA VAL A 110 3.72 6.09 -13.20
C VAL A 110 4.54 7.34 -13.55
N GLU A 111 4.27 8.47 -12.89
CA GLU A 111 5.03 9.71 -13.05
C GLU A 111 6.52 9.50 -12.72
N ALA A 112 6.82 8.84 -11.59
CA ALA A 112 8.18 8.51 -11.19
C ALA A 112 8.87 7.61 -12.23
N THR A 113 8.16 6.61 -12.77
CA THR A 113 8.68 5.72 -13.82
C THR A 113 9.10 6.50 -15.06
N LYS A 114 8.23 7.40 -15.53
CA LYS A 114 8.53 8.28 -16.68
C LYS A 114 9.77 9.15 -16.44
N ASN A 115 10.03 9.50 -15.19
CA ASN A 115 11.21 10.26 -14.76
C ASN A 115 12.44 9.39 -14.45
N GLY A 116 12.42 8.11 -14.84
CA GLY A 116 13.57 7.20 -14.75
C GLY A 116 13.67 6.41 -13.44
N CYS A 117 12.64 6.40 -12.60
CA CYS A 117 12.57 5.50 -11.44
C CYS A 117 12.27 4.06 -11.90
N ILE A 118 12.96 3.07 -11.34
CA ILE A 118 12.59 1.66 -11.54
C ILE A 118 11.40 1.33 -10.66
N THR A 119 10.29 0.89 -11.24
CA THR A 119 9.05 0.62 -10.50
C THR A 119 8.59 -0.83 -10.67
N ILE A 120 8.44 -1.53 -9.55
CA ILE A 120 8.09 -2.94 -9.50
C ILE A 120 6.77 -3.07 -8.73
N ILE A 121 5.74 -3.57 -9.40
CA ILE A 121 4.45 -3.88 -8.81
C ILE A 121 4.43 -5.37 -8.45
N GLY A 122 4.14 -5.70 -7.19
CA GLY A 122 4.02 -7.07 -6.72
C GLY A 122 2.70 -7.32 -6.02
N GLY A 123 2.25 -8.58 -5.98
CA GLY A 123 0.96 -8.95 -5.39
C GLY A 123 -0.18 -8.95 -6.41
N GLY A 124 -1.12 -9.89 -6.25
CA GLY A 124 -2.24 -10.07 -7.18
C GLY A 124 -3.16 -8.84 -7.23
N ASP A 125 -3.51 -8.29 -6.07
CA ASP A 125 -4.42 -7.14 -6.00
C ASP A 125 -3.79 -5.87 -6.57
N THR A 126 -2.51 -5.62 -6.29
CA THR A 126 -1.79 -4.45 -6.84
C THR A 126 -1.58 -4.57 -8.35
N ALA A 127 -1.33 -5.77 -8.87
CA ALA A 127 -1.35 -6.03 -10.31
C ALA A 127 -2.75 -5.77 -10.92
N THR A 128 -3.81 -6.12 -10.19
CA THR A 128 -5.20 -5.83 -10.61
C THR A 128 -5.48 -4.32 -10.64
N CYS A 129 -4.85 -3.52 -9.76
CA CYS A 129 -4.89 -2.06 -9.87
C CYS A 129 -4.27 -1.57 -11.19
N CYS A 130 -3.17 -2.17 -11.64
CA CYS A 130 -2.57 -1.83 -12.94
C CYS A 130 -3.51 -2.13 -14.10
N ALA A 131 -4.15 -3.29 -14.09
CA ALA A 131 -5.15 -3.67 -15.09
C ALA A 131 -6.37 -2.73 -15.06
N LYS A 132 -6.89 -2.39 -13.86
CA LYS A 132 -8.06 -1.50 -13.69
C LYS A 132 -7.85 -0.11 -14.30
N TRP A 133 -6.62 0.40 -14.31
CA TRP A 133 -6.30 1.76 -14.79
C TRP A 133 -5.36 1.79 -15.98
N ASP A 134 -5.23 0.68 -16.71
CA ASP A 134 -4.40 0.55 -17.91
C ASP A 134 -2.98 1.08 -17.70
N THR A 135 -2.30 0.65 -16.62
CA THR A 135 -0.93 1.09 -16.29
C THR A 135 0.11 -0.01 -16.33
N GLU A 136 -0.24 -1.21 -16.78
CA GLU A 136 0.68 -2.36 -16.87
C GLU A 136 1.94 -2.06 -17.71
N ASP A 137 1.78 -1.29 -18.79
CA ASP A 137 2.87 -0.85 -19.68
C ASP A 137 3.53 0.47 -19.25
N LYS A 138 3.08 1.07 -18.14
CA LYS A 138 3.54 2.38 -17.64
C LYS A 138 4.44 2.28 -16.41
N VAL A 139 4.72 1.07 -15.94
CA VAL A 139 5.64 0.75 -14.85
C VAL A 139 6.76 -0.16 -15.35
N SER A 140 7.86 -0.31 -14.61
CA SER A 140 9.00 -1.11 -15.11
C SER A 140 8.73 -2.62 -15.09
N HIS A 141 7.98 -3.11 -14.10
CA HIS A 141 7.61 -4.52 -14.00
C HIS A 141 6.30 -4.69 -13.23
N VAL A 142 5.39 -5.51 -13.77
CA VAL A 142 4.23 -6.04 -13.04
C VAL A 142 4.47 -7.53 -12.82
N SER A 143 4.57 -7.90 -11.55
CA SER A 143 4.83 -9.29 -11.17
C SER A 143 3.55 -10.12 -11.23
N THR A 144 3.63 -11.27 -11.88
CA THR A 144 2.59 -12.30 -11.83
C THR A 144 2.66 -13.14 -10.56
N GLY A 145 3.72 -12.98 -9.77
CA GLY A 145 4.14 -13.87 -8.71
C GLY A 145 3.49 -13.65 -7.35
N GLY A 146 2.37 -12.91 -7.23
CA GLY A 146 1.56 -12.80 -6.00
C GLY A 146 2.35 -12.94 -4.68
N GLY A 147 2.16 -14.08 -3.99
CA GLY A 147 2.87 -14.44 -2.76
C GLY A 147 4.34 -14.84 -2.93
N ALA A 148 4.73 -15.42 -4.07
CA ALA A 148 6.14 -15.73 -4.37
C ALA A 148 7.00 -14.46 -4.45
N SER A 149 6.46 -13.36 -4.98
CA SER A 149 7.15 -12.06 -5.01
C SER A 149 7.35 -11.50 -3.61
N LEU A 150 6.39 -11.72 -2.70
CA LEU A 150 6.53 -11.33 -1.30
C LEU A 150 7.60 -12.17 -0.59
N GLU A 151 7.58 -13.49 -0.75
CA GLU A 151 8.61 -14.38 -0.18
C GLU A 151 10.02 -14.04 -0.69
N LEU A 152 10.14 -13.65 -1.96
CA LEU A 152 11.41 -13.18 -2.52
C LEU A 152 11.88 -11.88 -1.86
N LEU A 153 10.97 -10.93 -1.61
CA LEU A 153 11.28 -9.67 -0.91
C LEU A 153 11.63 -9.88 0.56
N GLU A 154 11.09 -10.93 1.19
CA GLU A 154 11.47 -11.39 2.53
C GLU A 154 12.87 -12.01 2.57
N GLY A 155 13.50 -12.24 1.40
CA GLY A 155 14.84 -12.81 1.28
C GLY A 155 14.88 -14.33 1.36
N LYS A 156 13.73 -15.00 1.16
CA LYS A 156 13.67 -16.46 1.14
C LYS A 156 14.19 -17.01 -0.19
N VAL A 157 14.69 -18.23 -0.14
CA VAL A 157 14.98 -19.02 -1.35
C VAL A 157 13.68 -19.64 -1.82
N LEU A 158 13.23 -19.29 -3.02
CA LEU A 158 12.03 -19.88 -3.62
C LEU A 158 12.36 -21.31 -4.11
N PRO A 159 11.66 -22.36 -3.64
CA PRO A 159 12.00 -23.75 -3.97
C PRO A 159 12.03 -24.04 -5.47
N GLY A 160 11.12 -23.44 -6.24
CA GLY A 160 11.07 -23.60 -7.70
C GLY A 160 12.22 -22.91 -8.44
N VAL A 161 12.80 -21.86 -7.86
CA VAL A 161 13.98 -21.17 -8.42
C VAL A 161 15.25 -21.94 -8.07
N ASP A 162 15.35 -22.45 -6.83
CA ASP A 162 16.50 -23.25 -6.37
C ASP A 162 16.66 -24.56 -7.17
N ALA A 163 15.55 -25.13 -7.62
CA ALA A 163 15.55 -26.34 -8.44
C ALA A 163 16.05 -26.12 -9.88
N LEU A 164 16.26 -24.87 -10.32
CA LEU A 164 16.84 -24.59 -11.64
C LEU A 164 18.34 -24.92 -11.66
N SER A 165 18.83 -25.44 -12.78
CA SER A 165 20.26 -25.70 -12.95
C SER A 165 21.07 -24.41 -12.87
N ASN A 166 22.10 -24.40 -12.05
CA ASN A 166 23.19 -23.43 -12.17
C ASN A 166 24.05 -23.76 -13.40
N VAL A 167 24.79 -22.76 -13.89
CA VAL A 167 25.79 -22.91 -14.96
C VAL A 167 27.00 -23.70 -14.46
#